data_AF-A0A2M7IN90-F1
#
_entry.id   AF-A0A2M7IN90-F1
#
_cell.length_a   1.000
_cell.length_b   1.000
_cell.length_c   1.000
_cell.angle_alpha   90.00
_cell.angle_beta   90.00
_cell.angle_gamma   90.00
#
_symmetry.space_group_name_H-M   'P 1'
#
loop_
_entity.id
_entity.type
_entity.pdbx_description
1 polymer ?
#
loop_
_entity_poly.entity_id
_entity_poly.type
_entity_poly.pdbx_seq_one_letter_code
_entity_poly.pdbx_strand_id
1 'polypeptide(L)'
;MPKGKPSVSKEVKEQIIKRIKEEGIPVAQAAQEHGLQPRTIYGWISRKVTSQPSILEVSRLRRENQALKELIGQITLEMSMAKKKADNG
;
A
#
# COMPACT_ATOMS: atom_id res chain seq x y z
N MET A 1 27.77 -31.68 13.13
CA MET A 1 26.42 -31.41 13.66
C MET A 1 25.63 -30.61 12.64
N PRO A 2 24.45 -31.06 12.16
CA PRO A 2 23.63 -30.25 11.29
C PRO A 2 23.05 -29.07 12.09
N LYS A 3 23.51 -27.84 11.80
CA LYS A 3 22.93 -26.62 12.38
C LYS A 3 21.65 -26.27 11.62
N GLY A 4 20.57 -27.00 11.90
CA GLY A 4 19.23 -26.63 11.47
C GLY A 4 18.84 -25.31 12.16
N LYS A 5 18.65 -24.25 11.38
CA LYS A 5 18.21 -22.95 11.90
C LYS A 5 16.81 -23.11 12.49
N PRO A 6 16.52 -22.66 13.73
CA PRO A 6 15.17 -22.74 14.26
C PRO A 6 14.22 -22.00 13.31
N SER A 7 13.32 -22.76 12.69
CA SER A 7 12.36 -22.22 11.73
C SER A 7 11.10 -21.83 12.50
N VAL A 8 10.74 -20.55 12.40
CA VAL A 8 9.42 -20.08 12.83
C VAL A 8 8.36 -20.81 11.99
N SER A 9 7.29 -21.28 12.62
CA SER A 9 6.20 -21.93 11.90
C SER A 9 5.54 -20.97 10.91
N LYS A 10 4.90 -21.51 9.87
CA LYS A 10 4.25 -20.70 8.84
C LYS A 10 3.13 -19.85 9.44
N GLU A 11 2.38 -20.43 10.37
CA GLU A 11 1.23 -19.81 11.05
C GLU A 11 1.68 -18.62 11.90
N VAL A 12 2.73 -18.80 12.71
CA VAL A 12 3.30 -17.73 13.55
C VAL A 12 3.84 -16.59 12.66
N LYS A 13 4.54 -16.94 11.58
CA LYS A 13 5.02 -15.94 10.61
C LYS A 13 3.87 -15.15 9.97
N GLU A 14 2.76 -15.81 9.62
CA GLU A 14 1.59 -15.15 9.04
C GLU A 14 0.89 -14.23 10.03
N GLN A 15 0.73 -14.67 11.28
CA GLN A 15 0.19 -13.85 12.36
C GLN A 15 1.03 -12.59 12.59
N ILE A 16 2.35 -12.73 12.67
CA ILE A 16 3.28 -11.58 12.84
C ILE A 16 3.13 -10.58 11.69
N ILE A 17 3.08 -11.06 10.45
CA ILE A 17 2.91 -10.18 9.27
C ILE A 17 1.56 -9.48 9.30
N LYS A 18 0.48 -10.18 9.71
CA LYS A 18 -0.87 -9.61 9.83
C LYS A 18 -0.89 -8.45 10.82
N ARG A 19 -0.36 -8.65 12.03
CA ARG A 19 -0.27 -7.61 13.07
C ARG A 19 0.52 -6.38 12.62
N ILE A 20 1.59 -6.57 11.84
CA ILE A 20 2.38 -5.44 11.32
C ILE A 20 1.61 -4.68 10.23
N LYS A 21 0.95 -5.38 9.30
CA LYS A 21 0.31 -4.74 8.13
C LYS A 21 -1.08 -4.18 8.42
N GLU A 22 -1.86 -4.86 9.25
CA GLU A 22 -3.27 -4.55 9.50
C GLU A 22 -3.45 -3.80 10.81
N GLU A 23 -2.72 -4.17 11.87
CA GLU A 23 -2.83 -3.53 13.20
C GLU A 23 -1.79 -2.41 13.39
N GLY A 24 -0.86 -2.24 12.45
CA GLY A 24 0.11 -1.14 12.46
C GLY A 24 1.23 -1.28 13.51
N ILE A 25 1.43 -2.47 14.06
CA ILE A 25 2.44 -2.68 15.12
C ILE A 25 3.86 -2.51 14.54
N PRO A 26 4.76 -1.78 15.24
CA PRO A 26 6.15 -1.64 14.81
C PRO A 26 6.87 -2.99 14.67
N VAL A 27 7.68 -3.14 13.62
CA VAL A 27 8.49 -4.35 13.40
C VAL A 27 9.40 -4.66 14.58
N ALA A 28 9.94 -3.65 15.25
CA ALA A 28 10.78 -3.81 16.44
C ALA A 28 10.02 -4.44 17.60
N GLN A 29 8.78 -4.00 17.84
CA GLN A 29 7.92 -4.55 18.88
C GLN A 29 7.54 -6.00 18.57
N ALA A 30 7.07 -6.28 17.35
CA ALA A 30 6.74 -7.64 16.93
C ALA A 30 7.96 -8.58 16.97
N ALA A 31 9.17 -8.07 16.68
CA ALA A 31 10.39 -8.84 16.81
C ALA A 31 10.69 -9.19 18.27
N GLN A 32 10.56 -8.23 19.19
CA GLN A 32 10.78 -8.43 20.61
C GLN A 32 9.80 -9.43 21.22
N GLU A 33 8.49 -9.28 20.94
CA GLU A 33 7.43 -10.15 21.45
C GLU A 33 7.63 -11.64 21.07
N HIS A 34 8.25 -11.89 19.92
CA HIS A 34 8.45 -13.24 19.38
C HIS A 34 9.91 -13.74 19.43
N GLY A 35 10.81 -13.01 20.11
CA GLY A 35 12.23 -13.41 20.25
C GLY A 35 12.99 -13.45 18.92
N LEU A 36 12.60 -12.60 17.95
CA LEU A 36 13.17 -12.54 16.62
C LEU A 36 14.08 -11.32 16.45
N GLN A 37 14.98 -11.41 15.48
CA GLN A 37 15.71 -10.23 15.00
C GLN A 37 14.83 -9.46 14.00
N PRO A 38 14.72 -8.12 14.08
CA PRO A 38 13.93 -7.32 13.14
C PRO A 38 14.25 -7.60 11.67
N ARG A 39 15.53 -7.83 11.33
CA ARG A 39 15.97 -8.19 9.96
C ARG A 39 15.27 -9.44 9.41
N THR A 40 14.90 -10.39 10.26
CA THR A 40 14.20 -11.62 9.87
C THR A 40 12.81 -11.29 9.36
N ILE A 41 12.10 -10.41 10.08
CA ILE A 41 10.76 -9.95 9.72
C ILE A 41 10.81 -9.09 8.45
N TYR A 42 11.76 -8.15 8.35
CA TYR A 42 11.97 -7.39 7.11
C TYR A 42 12.26 -8.29 5.91
N GLY A 43 13.03 -9.36 6.10
CA GLY A 43 13.28 -10.38 5.08
C GLY A 43 12.04 -11.16 4.66
N TRP A 44 11.04 -11.31 5.52
CA TRP A 44 9.76 -11.92 5.17
C TRP A 44 8.84 -10.96 4.43
N ILE A 45 8.79 -9.71 4.88
CA ILE A 45 7.98 -8.66 4.25
C ILE A 45 8.49 -8.44 2.83
N SER A 46 9.80 -8.25 2.64
CA SER A 46 10.41 -8.01 1.32
C SER A 46 10.21 -9.17 0.35
N ARG A 47 10.33 -10.42 0.82
CA ARG A 47 10.08 -11.62 -0.02
C ARG A 47 8.60 -11.82 -0.38
N LYS A 48 7.67 -11.28 0.41
CA LYS A 48 6.23 -11.25 0.08
C LYS A 48 5.83 -10.03 -0.74
N VAL A 49 6.73 -9.06 -0.98
CA VAL A 49 6.53 -8.04 -2.02
C VAL A 49 6.86 -8.66 -3.38
N THR A 50 6.07 -9.66 -3.79
CA THR A 50 6.17 -10.30 -5.11
C THR A 50 5.49 -9.48 -6.20
N SER A 51 4.79 -8.42 -5.84
CA SER A 51 4.06 -7.56 -6.76
C SER A 51 4.23 -6.11 -6.31
N GLN A 52 5.43 -5.56 -6.53
CA GLN A 52 5.45 -4.14 -6.83
C GLN A 52 4.58 -3.94 -8.08
N PRO A 53 3.61 -3.01 -8.07
CA PRO A 53 2.81 -2.77 -9.26
C PRO A 53 3.76 -2.48 -10.41
N SER A 54 3.52 -3.12 -11.56
CA SER A 54 4.43 -2.95 -12.69
C SER A 54 4.52 -1.47 -13.05
N ILE A 55 5.69 -1.01 -13.53
CA ILE A 55 5.86 0.39 -13.96
C ILE A 55 4.79 0.76 -15.00
N LEU A 56 4.38 -0.20 -15.83
CA LEU A 56 3.29 -0.06 -16.80
C LEU A 56 1.93 0.15 -16.12
N GLU A 57 1.60 -0.62 -15.10
CA GLU A 57 0.36 -0.49 -14.33
C GLU A 57 0.30 0.85 -13.60
N VAL A 58 1.39 1.27 -12.94
CA VAL A 58 1.49 2.59 -12.31
C VAL A 58 1.34 3.71 -13.35
N SER A 59 1.96 3.56 -14.52
CA SER A 59 1.86 4.55 -15.60
C SER A 59 0.44 4.62 -16.17
N ARG A 60 -0.24 3.49 -16.34
CA ARG A 60 -1.65 3.41 -16.76
C ARG A 60 -2.56 4.12 -15.77
N LEU A 61 -2.43 3.79 -14.48
CA LEU A 61 -3.21 4.40 -13.41
C LEU A 61 -3.00 5.92 -13.31
N ARG A 62 -1.77 6.40 -13.51
CA ARG A 62 -1.49 7.85 -13.55
C ARG A 62 -2.18 8.54 -14.73
N ARG A 63 -2.19 7.94 -15.91
CA ARG A 63 -2.90 8.48 -17.09
C ARG A 63 -4.41 8.51 -16.86
N GLU A 64 -4.98 7.43 -16.33
CA GLU A 64 -6.40 7.36 -15.99
C GLU A 64 -6.79 8.41 -14.95
N ASN A 65 -5.98 8.59 -13.91
CA ASN A 65 -6.21 9.62 -12.90
C ASN A 65 -6.17 11.04 -13.49
N GLN A 66 -5.24 11.30 -14.41
CA GLN A 66 -5.12 12.59 -15.09
C GLN A 66 -6.35 12.88 -15.96
N ALA A 67 -6.79 11.92 -16.77
CA ALA A 67 -7.97 12.07 -17.62
C ALA A 67 -9.24 12.34 -16.80
N LEU A 68 -9.40 11.66 -15.65
CA LEU A 68 -10.52 11.90 -14.74
C LEU A 68 -10.49 13.32 -14.15
N LYS A 69 -9.32 13.82 -13.76
CA LYS A 69 -9.18 15.19 -13.24
C LYS A 69 -9.51 16.24 -14.28
N GLU A 70 -9.10 16.03 -15.53
CA GLU A 70 -9.42 16.92 -16.65
C GLU A 70 -10.92 16.98 -16.91
N LEU A 71 -11.59 15.82 -16.93
CA LEU A 71 -13.04 15.73 -17.08
C LEU A 71 -13.78 16.47 -15.95
N ILE A 72 -13.36 16.25 -14.70
CA ILE A 72 -13.92 16.97 -13.54
C ILE A 72 -13.71 18.48 -13.68
N GLY A 73 -12.53 18.92 -14.11
CA GLY A 73 -12.23 20.32 -14.36
C GLY A 73 -13.16 20.95 -15.40
N GLN A 74 -13.37 20.27 -16.52
CA GLN A 74 -14.28 20.72 -17.58
C GLN A 74 -15.72 20.87 -17.08
N ILE A 75 -16.24 19.84 -16.41
CA ILE A 75 -17.60 19.86 -15.84
C ILE A 75 -17.74 21.00 -14.83
N THR A 76 -16.74 21.19 -13.96
CA THR A 76 -16.76 22.26 -12.95
C THR A 76 -16.79 23.63 -13.60
N LEU A 77 -16.03 23.84 -14.68
CA LEU A 77 -16.01 25.08 -15.43
C LEU A 77 -17.37 25.36 -16.07
N GLU A 78 -17.95 24.36 -16.75
CA GLU A 78 -19.28 24.47 -17.36
C GLU A 78 -20.37 24.82 -16.34
N MET A 79 -20.38 24.15 -15.18
CA MET A 79 -21.29 24.46 -14.09
C MET A 79 -21.13 25.90 -13.58
N SER A 80 -19.88 26.38 -13.45
CA SER A 80 -19.62 27.75 -13.00
C SER A 80 -20.12 28.79 -14.01
N MET A 81 -19.95 28.53 -15.31
CA MET A 81 -20.41 29.40 -16.38
C MET A 81 -21.93 29.40 -16.50
N ALA A 82 -22.57 28.23 -16.37
CA ALA A 82 -24.02 28.10 -16.35
C ALA A 82 -24.63 28.89 -15.19
N LYS A 83 -24.05 28.77 -13.99
CA LYS A 83 -24.48 29.55 -12.82
C LYS A 83 -24.33 31.05 -13.05
N LYS A 84 -23.18 31.52 -13.56
CA LYS A 84 -22.95 32.94 -13.84
C LYS A 84 -23.93 33.51 -14.88
N LYS A 85 -24.35 32.71 -15.87
CA LYS A 85 -25.38 33.12 -16.84
C LYS A 85 -26.76 33.23 -16.20
N ALA A 86 -27.10 32.30 -15.30
CA ALA A 86 -28.37 32.33 -14.57
C ALA A 86 -28.46 33.50 -13.56
N ASP A 87 -27.33 33.90 -12.96
CA ASP A 87 -27.29 35.00 -12.00
C ASP A 87 -27.34 36.41 -12.66
N ASN A 88 -27.06 36.51 -13.96
CA ASN A 88 -26.98 37.77 -14.71
C ASN A 88 -28.18 38.04 -15.65
N GLY A 89 -29.22 37.19 -15.63
CA GLY A 89 -30.45 37.35 -16.42
C GLY A 89 -31.68 37.44 -15.52
#